data_AF-A0AAP6WQ17-F1
#
_entry.id   AF-A0AAP6WQ17-F1
#
_cell.length_a   1.000
_cell.length_b   1.000
_cell.length_c   1.000
_cell.angle_alpha   90.00
_cell.angle_beta   90.00
_cell.angle_gamma   90.00
#
_symmetry.space_group_name_H-M   'P 1'
#
loop_
_entity.id
_entity.type
_entity.pdbx_description
1 polymer ?
#
loop_
_entity_poly.entity_id
_entity_poly.type
_entity_poly.pdbx_seq_one_letter_code
_entity_poly.pdbx_strand_id
1 'polypeptide(L)'
;MITCQVGKKKIDTFSYEPKQLREWSNKGLLKCPVCGSKMIYNHGEFKIPHFKHEKNCDCPDIYSEGVTEEHIKGIELLHKRN
;
A
#
# COMPACT_ATOMS: atom_id res chain seq x y z
N MET A 1 -2.20 0.94 3.56
CA MET A 1 -1.55 -0.25 4.16
C MET A 1 -0.26 -0.54 3.37
N ILE A 2 0.87 -0.81 4.04
CA ILE A 2 2.15 -1.14 3.38
C ILE A 2 2.39 -2.64 3.21
N THR A 3 1.54 -3.46 3.84
CA THR A 3 1.53 -4.92 3.73
C THR A 3 0.29 -5.41 2.98
N CYS A 4 0.38 -6.56 2.33
CA CYS A 4 -0.78 -7.28 1.81
C CYS A 4 -0.51 -8.79 1.82
N GLN A 5 -1.47 -9.59 1.35
CA GLN A 5 -1.38 -11.04 1.24
C GLN A 5 -1.51 -11.47 -0.22
N VAL A 6 -0.57 -12.30 -0.68
CA VAL A 6 -0.60 -12.94 -1.99
C VAL A 6 -0.64 -14.45 -1.80
N GLY A 7 -1.79 -15.05 -2.14
CA GLY A 7 -2.06 -16.45 -1.83
C GLY A 7 -2.04 -16.71 -0.32
N LYS A 8 -1.03 -17.46 0.14
CA LYS A 8 -0.80 -17.79 1.57
C LYS A 8 0.34 -16.98 2.22
N LYS A 9 1.03 -16.13 1.47
CA LYS A 9 2.18 -15.35 1.96
C LYS A 9 1.78 -13.90 2.22
N LYS A 10 2.19 -13.35 3.37
CA LYS A 10 2.18 -11.90 3.60
C LYS A 10 3.41 -11.29 2.93
N ILE A 11 3.19 -10.16 2.27
CA ILE A 11 4.22 -9.39 1.56
C ILE A 11 4.07 -7.91 1.92
N ASP A 12 5.12 -7.12 1.73
CA ASP A 12 5.11 -5.66 1.89
C ASP A 12 5.56 -4.95 0.61
N THR A 13 5.35 -3.62 0.56
CA THR A 13 5.67 -2.79 -0.59
C THR A 13 7.17 -2.59 -0.84
N PHE A 14 8.04 -2.91 0.13
CA PHE A 14 9.48 -2.68 0.06
C PHE A 14 10.25 -3.96 -0.28
N SER A 15 9.70 -5.12 0.04
CA SER A 15 10.28 -6.44 -0.28
C SER A 15 10.21 -6.82 -1.76
N TYR A 16 9.53 -6.05 -2.60
CA TYR A 16 9.28 -6.38 -3.99
C TYR A 16 9.40 -5.17 -4.92
N GLU A 17 9.84 -5.43 -6.15
CA GLU A 17 9.91 -4.44 -7.22
C GLU A 17 8.52 -3.85 -7.54
N PRO A 18 8.41 -2.51 -7.73
CA PRO A 18 7.13 -1.85 -8.04
C PRO A 18 6.43 -2.44 -9.27
N LYS A 19 7.22 -2.86 -10.27
CA LYS A 19 6.71 -3.50 -11.50
C LYS A 19 5.99 -4.82 -11.18
N GLN A 20 6.58 -5.64 -10.32
CA GLN A 20 6.02 -6.93 -9.92
C GLN A 20 4.75 -6.74 -9.07
N LEU A 21 4.77 -5.79 -8.14
CA LEU A 21 3.59 -5.43 -7.34
C LEU A 21 2.44 -4.93 -8.22
N ARG A 22 2.74 -4.14 -9.26
CA ARG A 22 1.76 -3.67 -10.23
C ARG A 22 1.19 -4.80 -11.08
N GLU A 23 2.00 -5.77 -11.50
CA GLU A 23 1.50 -6.97 -12.19
C GLU A 23 0.56 -7.78 -11.31
N TRP A 24 0.89 -8.00 -10.04
CA TRP A 24 0.02 -8.71 -9.11
C TRP A 24 -1.27 -7.95 -8.81
N SER A 25 -1.20 -6.62 -8.74
CA SER A 25 -2.37 -5.75 -8.64
C SER A 25 -3.28 -5.90 -9.85
N ASN A 26 -2.73 -5.84 -11.07
CA ASN A 26 -3.49 -6.01 -12.32
C ASN A 26 -4.11 -7.41 -12.44
N LYS A 27 -3.41 -8.44 -11.94
CA LYS A 27 -3.94 -9.81 -11.87
C LYS A 27 -4.95 -10.01 -10.74
N GLY A 28 -5.17 -9.01 -9.88
CA GLY A 28 -6.08 -9.10 -8.73
C GLY A 28 -5.64 -10.12 -7.67
N LEU A 29 -4.32 -10.38 -7.57
CA LEU A 29 -3.73 -11.36 -6.65
C LEU A 29 -3.50 -10.79 -5.24
N LEU A 30 -3.41 -9.46 -5.14
CA LEU A 30 -3.20 -8.77 -3.88
C LEU A 30 -4.50 -8.77 -3.07
N LYS A 31 -4.43 -9.30 -1.84
CA LYS A 31 -5.56 -9.36 -0.92
C LYS A 31 -5.19 -8.75 0.42
N CYS A 32 -6.19 -8.20 1.10
CA CYS A 32 -6.03 -7.73 2.46
C CYS A 32 -5.81 -8.93 3.40
N PRO A 33 -4.78 -8.93 4.24
CA PRO A 33 -4.58 -9.98 5.23
C PRO A 33 -5.63 -9.95 6.36
N VAL A 34 -6.38 -8.85 6.49
CA VAL A 34 -7.37 -8.65 7.55
C VAL A 34 -8.76 -9.05 7.08
N CYS A 35 -9.24 -8.48 5.97
CA CYS A 35 -10.59 -8.76 5.45
C CYS A 35 -10.64 -9.72 4.25
N GLY A 36 -9.49 -10.06 3.65
CA GLY A 36 -9.43 -10.91 2.46
C GLY A 36 -9.84 -10.22 1.15
N SER A 37 -10.29 -8.97 1.18
CA SER A 37 -10.71 -8.22 0.00
C SER A 37 -9.56 -7.88 -0.94
N LYS A 38 -9.86 -7.71 -2.23
CA LYS A 38 -8.87 -7.31 -3.24
C LYS A 38 -8.27 -5.94 -2.93
N MET A 39 -6.97 -5.85 -3.14
CA MET A 39 -6.20 -4.61 -2.99
C MET A 39 -5.56 -4.22 -4.31
N ILE A 40 -5.37 -2.92 -4.47
CA ILE A 40 -4.70 -2.27 -5.59
C ILE A 40 -3.39 -1.70 -5.07
N TYR A 41 -2.30 -1.95 -5.78
CA TYR A 41 -1.02 -1.31 -5.52
C TYR A 41 -1.03 0.11 -6.12
N ASN A 42 -0.83 1.11 -5.26
CA ASN A 42 -0.73 2.50 -5.66
C ASN A 42 0.68 3.02 -5.35
N HIS A 43 1.37 3.48 -6.39
CA HIS A 43 2.73 4.02 -6.30
C HIS A 43 2.71 5.42 -6.92
N GLY A 44 2.81 6.45 -6.07
CA GLY A 44 2.90 7.84 -6.51
C GLY A 44 4.35 8.30 -6.52
N GLU A 45 4.69 9.26 -7.38
CA GLU A 45 6.04 9.84 -7.46
C GLU A 45 6.46 10.55 -6.16
N PHE A 46 5.49 11.12 -5.44
CA PHE A 46 5.66 11.84 -4.16
C PHE A 46 4.95 11.16 -2.98
N LYS A 47 4.44 9.94 -3.16
CA LYS A 47 3.72 9.19 -2.11
C LYS A 47 4.36 7.84 -1.89
N ILE A 48 4.54 7.48 -0.62
CA ILE A 48 5.01 6.15 -0.23
C ILE A 48 4.11 5.11 -0.93
N PRO A 49 4.69 4.12 -1.62
CA PRO A 49 3.92 3.04 -2.21
C PRO A 49 3.08 2.35 -1.15
N HIS A 50 1.80 2.15 -1.45
CA HIS A 50 0.87 1.54 -0.52
C HIS A 50 -0.18 0.72 -1.26
N PHE A 51 -0.71 -0.27 -0.56
CA PHE A 51 -1.88 -1.03 -0.98
C PHE A 51 -3.15 -0.31 -0.51
N LYS A 52 -4.10 -0.16 -1.43
CA LYS A 52 -5.42 0.44 -1.23
C LYS A 52 -6.50 -0.61 -1.53
N HIS A 53 -7.60 -0.64 -0.79
CA HIS A 53 -8.73 -1.51 -1.13
C HIS A 53 -9.40 -1.05 -2.44
N GLU A 54 -9.73 -1.99 -3.33
CA GLU A 54 -10.43 -1.71 -4.60
C GLU A 54 -11.89 -1.28 -4.37
N LYS A 55 -12.53 -1.85 -3.35
CA LYS A 55 -13.94 -1.64 -3.02
C LYS A 55 -14.05 -0.90 -1.69
N ASN A 56 -15.07 -0.05 -1.54
CA ASN A 56 -15.53 0.39 -0.21
C ASN A 56 -15.95 -0.88 0.54
N CYS A 57 -15.03 -1.37 1.36
CA CYS A 57 -15.18 -2.57 2.16
C CYS A 57 -15.17 -2.09 3.61
N ASP A 58 -16.03 -2.66 4.45
CA ASP A 58 -15.95 -2.51 5.90
C ASP A 58 -14.75 -3.32 6.43
N CYS A 59 -13.55 -2.87 6.10
CA CYS A 59 -12.32 -3.43 6.63
C CYS A 59 -11.99 -2.72 7.94
N PRO A 60 -11.83 -3.42 9.07
CA PRO A 60 -11.47 -2.77 10.33
C PRO A 60 -10.10 -2.06 10.26
N ASP A 61 -9.24 -2.48 9.32
CA ASP A 61 -7.93 -1.86 9.06
C ASP A 61 -8.00 -0.60 8.17
N ILE A 62 -9.14 -0.29 7.54
CA ILE A 62 -9.31 0.99 6.81
C ILE A 62 -9.23 2.19 7.75
N TYR A 63 -9.42 1.99 9.04
CA TYR A 63 -9.23 2.99 10.09
C TYR A 63 -7.77 3.22 10.47
N SER A 64 -6.80 2.54 9.82
CA SER A 64 -5.40 2.93 9.95
C SER A 64 -5.21 4.28 9.27
N GLU A 65 -4.95 5.31 10.08
CA GLU A 65 -4.83 6.71 9.70
C GLU A 65 -4.10 6.86 8.36
N GLY A 66 -4.76 7.50 7.39
CA GLY A 66 -4.13 7.83 6.13
C GLY A 66 -2.87 8.65 6.39
N VAL A 67 -1.85 8.48 5.55
CA VAL A 67 -0.67 9.35 5.56
C VAL A 67 -1.15 10.79 5.37
N THR A 68 -1.20 11.55 6.46
CA THR A 68 -1.65 12.95 6.44
C THR A 68 -0.63 13.82 5.72
N GLU A 69 -1.04 15.02 5.30
CA GLU A 69 -0.12 16.00 4.68
C GLU A 69 1.08 16.30 5.59
N GLU A 70 0.93 16.22 6.91
CA GLU A 70 2.02 16.38 7.88
C GLU A 70 3.05 15.24 7.78
N HIS A 71 2.62 14.00 7.56
CA HIS A 71 3.54 12.89 7.31
C HIS A 71 4.32 13.06 5.99
N ILE A 72 3.67 13.58 4.94
CA ILE A 72 4.31 13.86 3.63
C ILE A 72 5.34 14.99 3.80
N LYS A 73 4.95 16.10 4.44
CA LYS A 73 5.86 17.22 4.74
C LYS A 73 7.05 16.79 5.59
N GLY A 74 6.84 15.89 6.57
CA GLY A 74 7.92 15.32 7.37
C GLY A 74 8.95 14.57 6.52
N ILE A 75 8.50 13.77 5.55
CA ILE A 75 9.38 13.05 4.61
C ILE A 75 10.12 14.01 3.68
N GLU A 76 9.42 15.02 3.14
CA GLU A 76 10.04 16.06 2.30
C GLU A 76 11.11 16.86 3.06
N LEU A 77 10.89 17.17 4.33
CA LEU A 77 11.86 17.86 5.19
C LEU A 77 13.08 17.00 5.50
N LEU A 78 12.91 15.68 5.66
CA LEU A 78 14.02 14.75 5.85
C LEU A 78 14.86 14.58 4.57
N HIS A 79 14.22 14.55 3.40
CA HIS A 79 14.91 14.47 2.11
C HIS A 79 15.57 15.79 1.65
N LYS A 80 15.19 16.93 2.23
CA LYS A 80 15.79 18.25 1.94
C LYS A 80 17.00 18.62 2.81
N ARG A 81 17.49 17.71 3.66
CA ARG A 81 18.77 17.91 4.34
C ARG A 81 19.90 17.40 3.44
N ASN A 82 20.61 18.37 2.85
CA ASN A 82 21.87 18.29 2.10
C ASN A 82 22.83 17.20 2.58
#